data_AF-A0A318DYN5-F1
#
_entry.id   AF-A0A318DYN5-F1
#
_cell.length_a   1.000
_cell.length_b   1.000
_cell.length_c   1.000
_cell.angle_alpha   90.00
_cell.angle_beta   90.00
_cell.angle_gamma   90.00
#
_symmetry.space_group_name_H-M   'P 1'
#
loop_
_entity.id
_entity.type
_entity.pdbx_description
1 polymer ?
#
loop_
_entity_poly.entity_id
_entity_poly.type
_entity_poly.pdbx_seq_one_letter_code
_entity_poly.pdbx_strand_id
1 'polypeptide(L)'
;MRKNISLALVLASAVALAPFAIASAQDGGPHGGFHGGHGHGAFEAYSKLNLTDAQKASIKQIMQTAFSQGKAQRQALRQQREAFEQMAPNASGYQAAATALAQAEGAATTARVQQRAAVRAQVYAILTPAQQAQLATLKAQREARREQWQQFKAQHPVSGSSSAQ
;
A
#
# COMPACT_ATOMS: atom_id res chain seq x y z
N MET A 1 18.07 -32.34 -47.42
CA MET A 1 16.90 -31.63 -46.86
C MET A 1 15.65 -32.47 -47.11
N ARG A 2 15.08 -33.10 -46.09
CA ARG A 2 13.78 -33.76 -46.16
C ARG A 2 13.00 -33.36 -44.90
N LYS A 3 11.93 -32.61 -45.10
CA LYS A 3 11.04 -32.08 -44.05
C LYS A 3 9.82 -32.98 -44.01
N ASN A 4 9.65 -33.70 -42.90
CA ASN A 4 8.44 -34.47 -42.64
C ASN A 4 7.82 -33.91 -41.34
N ILE A 5 6.81 -33.06 -41.50
CA ILE A 5 5.97 -32.55 -40.40
C ILE A 5 4.71 -33.41 -40.41
N SER A 6 4.42 -34.11 -39.31
CA SER A 6 3.09 -34.67 -39.06
C SER A 6 2.85 -34.88 -37.58
N LEU A 7 1.85 -34.13 -37.10
CA LEU A 7 0.87 -34.48 -36.07
C LEU A 7 1.39 -34.87 -34.67
N ALA A 8 1.53 -33.86 -33.81
CA ALA A 8 1.53 -34.06 -32.37
C ALA A 8 0.09 -34.29 -31.89
N LEU A 9 -0.23 -35.57 -31.67
CA LEU A 9 -1.19 -36.04 -30.68
C LEU A 9 -0.69 -35.57 -29.29
N VAL A 10 -1.57 -35.13 -28.38
CA VAL A 10 -1.55 -35.48 -26.94
C VAL A 10 -2.51 -34.61 -26.08
N LEU A 11 -3.46 -35.35 -25.51
CA LEU A 11 -4.24 -35.22 -24.27
C LEU A 11 -5.10 -33.98 -23.98
N ALA A 12 -6.41 -34.23 -24.10
CA ALA A 12 -7.43 -33.67 -23.23
C ALA A 12 -7.27 -34.17 -21.78
N SER A 13 -7.31 -33.23 -20.82
CA SER A 13 -7.51 -33.51 -19.40
C SER A 13 -8.51 -32.50 -18.86
N ALA A 14 -9.79 -32.85 -18.91
CA ALA A 14 -10.84 -32.15 -18.21
C ALA A 14 -10.72 -32.46 -16.71
N VAL A 15 -10.31 -31.47 -15.91
CA VAL A 15 -10.43 -31.56 -14.45
C VAL A 15 -11.72 -30.85 -14.06
N ALA A 16 -12.75 -31.66 -13.81
CA ALA A 16 -13.96 -31.23 -13.14
C ALA A 16 -13.66 -31.07 -11.64
N LEU A 17 -13.86 -29.86 -11.11
CA LEU A 17 -13.93 -29.61 -9.67
C LEU A 17 -15.34 -29.09 -9.37
N ALA A 18 -16.14 -29.93 -8.71
CA ALA A 18 -17.44 -29.56 -8.17
C ALA A 18 -17.25 -28.57 -6.98
N PRO A 19 -18.19 -27.65 -6.76
CA PRO A 19 -18.06 -26.61 -5.74
C PRO A 19 -18.37 -27.15 -4.34
N PHE A 20 -17.45 -26.92 -3.39
CA PHE A 20 -17.76 -26.99 -1.97
C PHE A 20 -18.59 -25.75 -1.58
N ALA A 21 -19.80 -25.98 -1.10
CA ALA A 21 -20.62 -24.97 -0.44
C ALA A 21 -20.01 -24.65 0.94
N ILE A 22 -19.63 -23.39 1.16
CA ILE A 22 -19.32 -22.86 2.49
C ILE A 22 -20.45 -21.91 2.85
N ALA A 23 -21.32 -22.36 3.76
CA ALA A 23 -22.23 -21.50 4.48
C ALA A 23 -21.42 -20.75 5.55
N SER A 24 -21.31 -19.43 5.44
CA SER A 24 -20.84 -18.58 6.54
C SER A 24 -21.95 -17.61 6.91
N ALA A 25 -22.32 -17.69 8.18
CA ALA A 25 -23.39 -16.95 8.83
C ALA A 25 -23.32 -15.44 8.58
N GLN A 26 -24.51 -14.89 8.40
CA GLN A 26 -24.84 -13.48 8.41
C GLN A 26 -24.96 -13.02 9.87
N ASP A 27 -24.09 -12.11 10.30
CA ASP A 27 -24.45 -11.00 11.19
C ASP A 27 -23.24 -10.09 11.47
N GLY A 28 -23.42 -8.80 11.19
CA GLY A 28 -22.39 -7.78 11.43
C GLY A 28 -22.68 -6.51 10.64
N GLY A 29 -23.53 -5.64 11.20
CA GLY A 29 -24.01 -4.39 10.59
C GLY A 29 -22.92 -3.34 10.24
N PRO A 30 -23.28 -2.29 9.48
CA PRO A 30 -22.34 -1.38 8.86
C PRO A 30 -21.99 -0.19 9.77
N HIS A 31 -20.94 -0.31 10.58
CA HIS A 31 -20.36 0.84 11.27
C HIS A 31 -18.84 0.88 11.10
N GLY A 32 -18.41 1.22 9.88
CA GLY A 32 -17.01 1.51 9.56
C GLY A 32 -16.72 3.02 9.66
N GLY A 33 -16.50 3.51 10.88
CA GLY A 33 -15.95 4.86 11.10
C GLY A 33 -14.49 4.92 10.66
N PHE A 34 -14.24 5.40 9.44
CA PHE A 34 -12.90 5.63 8.90
C PHE A 34 -12.40 7.03 9.30
N HIS A 35 -12.23 7.28 10.59
CA HIS A 35 -11.57 8.50 11.08
C HIS A 35 -10.25 8.14 11.77
N GLY A 36 -9.20 8.03 10.97
CA GLY A 36 -7.81 7.87 11.41
C GLY A 36 -6.89 8.50 10.37
N GLY A 37 -6.29 9.63 10.71
CA GLY A 37 -5.52 10.49 9.82
C GLY A 37 -4.37 9.80 9.07
N HIS A 38 -3.96 10.43 7.97
CA HIS A 38 -2.74 10.15 7.19
C HIS A 38 -2.75 8.95 6.23
N GLY A 39 -3.92 8.50 5.75
CA GLY A 39 -4.02 7.49 4.68
C GLY A 39 -4.00 8.03 3.24
N HIS A 40 -4.17 9.34 3.03
CA HIS A 40 -4.55 9.87 1.71
C HIS A 40 -3.40 10.32 0.80
N GLY A 41 -2.18 10.49 1.31
CA GLY A 41 -1.15 11.29 0.61
C GLY A 41 -0.74 10.79 -0.78
N ALA A 42 -0.72 9.48 -1.01
CA ALA A 42 -0.29 8.93 -2.30
C ALA A 42 -1.41 8.87 -3.36
N PHE A 43 -2.68 8.79 -2.93
CA PHE A 43 -3.82 8.56 -3.83
C PHE A 43 -4.75 9.77 -4.01
N GLU A 44 -4.59 10.82 -3.21
CA GLU A 44 -5.31 12.09 -3.37
C GLU A 44 -5.07 12.76 -4.74
N ALA A 45 -3.98 12.41 -5.44
CA ALA A 45 -3.78 12.89 -6.80
C ALA A 45 -4.79 12.27 -7.79
N TYR A 46 -5.16 11.00 -7.60
CA TYR A 46 -6.10 10.31 -8.48
C TYR A 46 -7.54 10.76 -8.27
N SER A 47 -7.90 11.23 -7.07
CA SER A 47 -9.24 11.80 -6.82
C SER A 47 -9.46 13.15 -7.51
N LYS A 48 -8.38 13.79 -8.00
CA LYS A 48 -8.43 15.03 -8.79
C LYS A 48 -8.46 14.76 -10.31
N LEU A 49 -8.42 13.50 -10.71
CA LEU A 49 -8.67 13.09 -12.08
C LEU A 49 -10.18 12.94 -12.25
N ASN A 50 -10.71 13.39 -13.38
CA ASN A 50 -12.10 13.17 -13.75
C ASN A 50 -12.30 11.70 -14.13
N LEU A 51 -12.25 10.81 -13.14
CA LEU A 51 -12.37 9.37 -13.30
C LEU A 51 -13.81 8.99 -13.60
N THR A 52 -14.01 8.07 -14.54
CA THR A 52 -15.31 7.43 -14.74
C THR A 52 -15.64 6.52 -13.57
N ASP A 53 -16.93 6.20 -13.39
CA ASP A 53 -17.33 5.33 -12.27
C ASP A 53 -16.76 3.92 -12.39
N ALA A 54 -16.59 3.42 -13.61
CA ALA A 54 -15.88 2.16 -13.88
C ALA A 54 -14.41 2.24 -13.43
N GLN A 55 -13.69 3.34 -13.72
CA GLN A 55 -12.31 3.52 -13.27
C GLN A 55 -12.23 3.60 -11.74
N LYS A 56 -13.13 4.34 -11.09
CA LYS A 56 -13.21 4.42 -9.62
C LYS A 56 -13.44 3.05 -8.99
N ALA A 57 -14.35 2.25 -9.54
CA ALA A 57 -14.63 0.90 -9.07
C ALA A 57 -13.40 -0.01 -9.16
N SER A 58 -12.70 -0.01 -10.29
CA SER A 58 -11.47 -0.78 -10.49
C SER A 58 -10.36 -0.34 -9.53
N ILE A 59 -10.16 0.95 -9.33
CA ILE A 59 -9.18 1.48 -8.39
C ILE A 59 -9.54 1.06 -6.95
N LYS A 60 -10.81 1.15 -6.56
CA LYS A 60 -11.26 0.71 -5.24
C LYS A 60 -10.94 -0.78 -5.00
N GLN A 61 -11.20 -1.63 -5.99
CA GLN A 61 -10.91 -3.06 -5.91
C GLN A 61 -9.41 -3.35 -5.76
N ILE A 62 -8.57 -2.67 -6.55
CA ILE A 62 -7.11 -2.77 -6.44
C ILE A 62 -6.66 -2.39 -5.02
N MET A 63 -7.18 -1.28 -4.49
CA MET A 63 -6.81 -0.79 -3.16
C MET A 63 -7.27 -1.72 -2.04
N GLN A 64 -8.48 -2.27 -2.14
CA GLN A 64 -9.00 -3.25 -1.18
C GLN A 64 -8.16 -4.52 -1.18
N THR A 65 -7.77 -5.01 -2.36
CA THR A 65 -6.91 -6.18 -2.53
C THR A 65 -5.52 -5.94 -1.93
N ALA A 66 -4.92 -4.78 -2.20
CA ALA A 66 -3.64 -4.43 -1.59
C ALA A 66 -3.74 -4.31 -0.07
N PHE A 67 -4.83 -3.70 0.42
CA PHE A 67 -5.05 -3.57 1.86
C PHE A 67 -5.15 -4.94 2.53
N SER A 68 -5.93 -5.87 1.97
CA SER A 68 -6.11 -7.22 2.53
C SER A 68 -4.80 -8.01 2.54
N GLN A 69 -4.07 -8.02 1.42
CA GLN A 69 -2.78 -8.72 1.29
C GLN A 69 -1.75 -8.29 2.34
N GLY A 70 -1.68 -6.99 2.64
CA GLY A 70 -0.72 -6.47 3.62
C GLY A 70 -1.20 -6.52 5.07
N LYS A 71 -2.45 -6.92 5.35
CA LYS A 71 -3.04 -6.82 6.70
C LYS A 71 -2.30 -7.66 7.73
N ALA A 72 -2.08 -8.94 7.41
CA ALA A 72 -1.41 -9.88 8.31
C ALA A 72 0.02 -9.42 8.65
N GLN A 73 0.79 -9.01 7.63
CA GLN A 73 2.15 -8.51 7.83
C GLN A 73 2.20 -7.26 8.72
N ARG A 74 1.27 -6.30 8.52
CA ARG A 74 1.18 -5.10 9.37
C ARG A 74 0.84 -5.45 10.82
N GLN A 75 -0.05 -6.41 11.02
CA GLN A 75 -0.43 -6.87 12.36
C GLN A 75 0.73 -7.56 13.06
N ALA A 76 1.45 -8.46 12.37
CA ALA A 76 2.62 -9.14 12.92
C ALA A 76 3.72 -8.14 13.32
N LEU A 77 4.04 -7.17 12.46
CA LEU A 77 5.04 -6.15 12.78
C LEU A 77 4.61 -5.29 13.97
N ARG A 78 3.33 -4.93 14.04
CA ARG A 78 2.77 -4.18 15.18
C ARG A 78 2.94 -4.95 16.48
N GLN A 79 2.57 -6.24 16.50
CA GLN A 79 2.70 -7.09 17.67
C GLN A 79 4.16 -7.23 18.11
N GLN A 80 5.08 -7.39 17.15
CA GLN A 80 6.51 -7.48 17.46
C GLN A 80 7.06 -6.17 18.04
N ARG A 81 6.61 -5.02 17.54
CA ARG A 81 6.98 -3.72 18.08
C ARG A 81 6.43 -3.51 19.49
N GLU A 82 5.15 -3.81 19.71
CA GLU A 82 4.52 -3.74 21.03
C GLU A 82 5.24 -4.65 22.05
N ALA A 83 5.62 -5.87 21.64
CA ALA A 83 6.38 -6.78 22.50
C ALA A 83 7.77 -6.23 22.86
N PHE A 84 8.48 -5.62 21.91
CA PHE A 84 9.78 -5.00 22.16
C PHE A 84 9.68 -3.76 23.07
N GLU A 85 8.68 -2.90 22.84
CA GLU A 85 8.43 -1.70 23.65
C GLU A 85 8.11 -2.01 25.12
N GLN A 86 7.60 -3.21 25.41
CA GLN A 86 7.34 -3.69 26.77
C GLN A 86 8.59 -4.24 27.47
N MET A 87 9.70 -4.45 26.75
CA MET A 87 10.93 -4.97 27.36
C MET A 87 11.69 -3.86 28.10
N ALA A 88 12.15 -4.17 29.31
CA ALA A 88 13.10 -3.31 29.99
C ALA A 88 14.47 -3.36 29.28
N PRO A 89 15.20 -2.23 29.15
CA PRO A 89 16.51 -2.21 28.50
C PRO A 89 17.57 -3.13 29.13
N ASN A 90 17.41 -3.48 30.41
CA ASN A 90 18.27 -4.42 31.14
C ASN A 90 17.77 -5.87 31.08
N ALA A 91 16.66 -6.16 30.40
CA ALA A 91 16.13 -7.51 30.25
C ALA A 91 17.09 -8.38 29.44
N SER A 92 17.23 -9.65 29.86
CA SER A 92 17.94 -10.65 29.08
C SER A 92 17.33 -10.77 27.68
N GLY A 93 18.15 -10.66 26.63
CA GLY A 93 17.69 -10.77 25.25
C GLY A 93 17.19 -9.47 24.62
N TYR A 94 17.21 -8.34 25.33
CA TYR A 94 16.80 -7.03 24.77
C TYR A 94 17.48 -6.70 23.44
N GLN A 95 18.81 -6.87 23.36
CA GLN A 95 19.58 -6.59 22.15
C GLN A 95 19.23 -7.53 20.97
N ALA A 96 18.94 -8.80 21.27
CA ALA A 96 18.51 -9.77 20.26
C ALA A 96 17.11 -9.40 19.74
N ALA A 97 16.19 -9.01 20.63
CA ALA A 97 14.85 -8.54 20.25
C ALA A 97 14.92 -7.26 19.40
N ALA A 98 15.80 -6.31 19.74
CA ALA A 98 16.04 -5.10 18.96
C ALA A 98 16.52 -5.43 17.54
N THR A 99 17.43 -6.38 17.41
CA THR A 99 17.96 -6.84 16.11
C THR A 99 16.87 -7.53 15.29
N ALA A 100 16.07 -8.40 15.90
CA ALA A 100 14.95 -9.07 15.25
C ALA A 100 13.88 -8.07 14.78
N LEU A 101 13.57 -7.06 15.59
CA LEU A 101 12.66 -5.98 15.20
C LEU A 101 13.20 -5.17 14.03
N ALA A 102 14.48 -4.78 14.05
CA ALA A 102 15.10 -4.06 12.95
C ALA A 102 15.06 -4.83 11.63
N GLN A 103 15.31 -6.15 11.67
CA GLN A 103 15.21 -7.02 10.49
C GLN A 103 13.77 -7.09 9.96
N ALA A 104 12.79 -7.26 10.86
CA ALA A 104 11.38 -7.31 10.49
C ALA A 104 10.88 -5.98 9.89
N GLU A 105 11.27 -4.85 10.46
CA GLU A 105 11.01 -3.49 9.95
C GLU A 105 11.60 -3.30 8.55
N GLY A 106 12.83 -3.76 8.33
CA GLY A 106 13.51 -3.70 7.04
C GLY A 106 12.78 -4.51 5.97
N ALA A 107 12.46 -5.78 6.26
CA ALA A 107 11.70 -6.64 5.36
C ALA A 107 10.31 -6.07 5.05
N ALA A 108 9.61 -5.55 6.06
CA ALA A 108 8.30 -4.92 5.90
C ALA A 108 8.38 -3.65 5.05
N THR A 109 9.45 -2.86 5.18
CA THR A 109 9.67 -1.69 4.36
C THR A 109 9.85 -2.05 2.89
N THR A 110 10.67 -3.06 2.59
CA THR A 110 10.88 -3.57 1.22
C THR A 110 9.57 -4.04 0.61
N ALA A 111 8.82 -4.90 1.32
CA ALA A 111 7.53 -5.40 0.84
C ALA A 111 6.54 -4.26 0.58
N ARG A 112 6.46 -3.28 1.49
CA ARG A 112 5.58 -2.11 1.34
C ARG A 112 5.93 -1.26 0.13
N VAL A 113 7.22 -1.05 -0.16
CA VAL A 113 7.66 -0.28 -1.34
C VAL A 113 7.27 -1.00 -2.62
N GLN A 114 7.55 -2.29 -2.73
CA GLN A 114 7.21 -3.11 -3.88
C GLN A 114 5.69 -3.14 -4.11
N GLN A 115 4.92 -3.37 -3.05
CA GLN A 115 3.45 -3.37 -3.12
C GLN A 115 2.91 -2.02 -3.58
N ARG A 116 3.41 -0.91 -3.03
CA ARG A 116 3.00 0.43 -3.45
C ARG A 116 3.34 0.71 -4.92
N ALA A 117 4.49 0.26 -5.40
CA ALA A 117 4.88 0.38 -6.80
C ALA A 117 3.93 -0.39 -7.71
N ALA A 118 3.62 -1.65 -7.37
CA ALA A 118 2.69 -2.49 -8.11
C ALA A 118 1.28 -1.87 -8.20
N VAL A 119 0.74 -1.42 -7.05
CA VAL A 119 -0.56 -0.74 -7.02
C VAL A 119 -0.56 0.52 -7.88
N ARG A 120 0.50 1.36 -7.81
CA ARG A 120 0.61 2.56 -8.65
C ARG A 120 0.62 2.22 -10.14
N ALA A 121 1.35 1.17 -10.54
CA ALA A 121 1.39 0.73 -11.92
C ALA A 121 0.01 0.24 -12.41
N GLN A 122 -0.68 -0.57 -11.60
CA GLN A 122 -2.03 -1.05 -11.91
C GLN A 122 -3.04 0.10 -12.07
N VAL A 123 -3.00 1.07 -11.15
CA VAL A 123 -3.89 2.25 -11.24
C VAL A 123 -3.54 3.11 -12.45
N TYR A 124 -2.25 3.31 -12.75
CA TYR A 124 -1.83 4.08 -13.92
C TYR A 124 -2.30 3.47 -15.24
N ALA A 125 -2.29 2.14 -15.34
CA ALA A 125 -2.76 1.41 -16.51
C ALA A 125 -4.27 1.56 -16.80
N ILE A 126 -5.07 1.96 -15.80
CA ILE A 126 -6.52 2.20 -15.95
C ILE A 126 -6.81 3.61 -16.48
N LEU A 127 -5.84 4.53 -16.40
CA LEU A 127 -6.00 5.92 -16.81
C LEU A 127 -5.88 6.09 -18.32
N THR A 128 -6.67 7.01 -18.86
CA THR A 128 -6.51 7.45 -20.26
C THR A 128 -5.22 8.27 -20.42
N PRO A 129 -4.66 8.40 -21.64
CA PRO A 129 -3.47 9.23 -21.88
C PRO A 129 -3.63 10.67 -21.39
N ALA A 130 -4.82 11.27 -21.56
CA ALA A 130 -5.13 12.61 -21.08
C ALA A 130 -5.10 12.70 -19.53
N GLN A 131 -5.66 11.70 -18.84
CA GLN A 131 -5.63 11.63 -17.38
C GLN A 131 -4.20 11.39 -16.86
N GLN A 132 -3.37 10.62 -17.57
CA GLN A 132 -1.96 10.42 -17.24
C GLN A 132 -1.17 11.72 -17.33
N ALA A 133 -1.40 12.51 -18.40
CA ALA A 133 -0.79 13.84 -18.54
C ALA A 133 -1.23 14.78 -17.40
N GLN A 134 -2.53 14.82 -17.08
CA GLN A 134 -3.04 15.62 -15.96
C GLN A 134 -2.42 15.19 -14.62
N LEU A 135 -2.24 13.88 -14.40
CA LEU A 135 -1.57 13.36 -13.20
C LEU A 135 -0.13 13.85 -13.08
N ALA A 136 0.61 13.94 -14.19
CA ALA A 136 1.97 14.49 -14.19
C ALA A 136 1.98 15.98 -13.80
N THR A 137 1.05 16.78 -14.34
CA THR A 137 0.89 18.20 -13.95
C THR A 137 0.58 18.35 -12.47
N LEU A 138 -0.36 17.55 -11.93
CA LEU A 138 -0.71 17.59 -10.52
C LEU A 138 0.46 17.20 -9.60
N LYS A 139 1.34 16.29 -10.04
CA LYS A 139 2.57 15.95 -9.31
C LYS A 139 3.54 17.13 -9.28
N ALA A 140 3.82 17.75 -10.42
CA ALA A 140 4.71 18.92 -10.49
C ALA A 140 4.21 20.08 -9.62
N GLN A 141 2.90 20.38 -9.65
CA GLN A 141 2.30 21.42 -8.80
C GLN A 141 2.45 21.11 -7.30
N ARG A 142 2.33 19.83 -6.92
CA ARG A 142 2.51 19.41 -5.53
C ARG A 142 3.97 19.57 -5.09
N GLU A 143 4.92 19.24 -5.96
CA GLU A 143 6.35 19.41 -5.70
C GLU A 143 6.70 20.88 -5.50
N ALA A 144 6.26 21.75 -6.41
CA ALA A 144 6.45 23.20 -6.28
C ALA A 144 5.85 23.76 -4.98
N ARG A 145 4.63 23.35 -4.61
CA ARG A 145 4.03 23.76 -3.33
C ARG A 145 4.83 23.28 -2.13
N ARG A 146 5.39 22.07 -2.21
CA ARG A 146 6.23 21.52 -1.15
C ARG A 146 7.49 22.34 -0.98
N GLU A 147 8.13 22.74 -2.07
CA GLU A 147 9.32 23.61 -2.04
C GLU A 147 9.01 24.98 -1.45
N GLN A 148 7.91 25.62 -1.88
CA GLN A 148 7.44 26.88 -1.30
C GLN A 148 7.19 26.76 0.21
N TRP A 149 6.56 25.67 0.65
CA TRP A 149 6.34 25.42 2.07
C TRP A 149 7.65 25.23 2.86
N GLN A 150 8.65 24.54 2.27
CA GLN A 150 9.96 24.42 2.91
C GLN A 150 10.67 25.77 3.03
N GLN A 151 10.59 26.61 1.99
CA GLN A 151 11.14 27.97 2.03
C GLN A 151 10.45 28.83 3.09
N PHE A 152 9.11 28.79 3.15
CA PHE A 152 8.34 29.47 4.18
C PHE A 152 8.77 29.04 5.59
N LYS A 153 8.90 27.73 5.83
CA LYS A 153 9.38 27.21 7.13
C LYS A 153 10.80 27.64 7.47
N ALA A 154 11.69 27.77 6.47
CA ALA A 154 13.06 28.23 6.69
C ALA A 154 13.11 29.73 7.03
N GLN A 155 12.22 30.53 6.45
CA GLN A 155 12.12 31.98 6.69
C GLN A 155 11.36 32.32 7.99
N HIS A 156 10.46 31.44 8.43
CA HIS A 156 9.72 31.57 9.68
C HIS A 156 10.06 30.42 10.62
N PRO A 157 11.29 30.37 11.17
CA PRO A 157 11.61 29.43 12.22
C PRO A 157 10.65 29.70 13.38
N VAL A 158 9.96 28.66 13.85
CA VAL A 158 9.14 28.76 15.06
C VAL A 158 10.07 29.15 16.19
N SER A 159 10.01 30.41 16.63
CA SER A 159 10.70 30.88 17.82
C SER A 159 10.15 30.10 19.00
N GLY A 160 10.86 29.06 19.43
CA GLY A 160 10.61 28.42 20.70
C GLY A 160 10.86 29.45 21.80
N SER A 161 9.84 29.72 22.58
CA SER A 161 9.83 30.57 23.76
C SER A 161 10.99 30.21 24.70
N SER A 162 12.11 30.92 24.61
CA SER A 162 13.15 30.93 25.63
C SER A 162 12.79 31.99 26.67
N SER A 163 11.83 31.67 27.52
CA SER A 163 11.60 32.38 28.77
C SER A 163 11.54 31.35 29.90
N ALA A 164 12.73 30.92 30.33
CA ALA A 164 12.94 30.38 31.67
C ALA A 164 13.98 31.29 32.33
N GLN A 165 13.48 32.13 33.22
CA GLN A 165 14.28 32.81 34.25
C GLN A 165 14.74 31.80 35.29
#